data_AF-A0A644UK58-F1
#
_entry.id   AF-A0A644UK58-F1
#
_cell.length_a   1.000
_cell.length_b   1.000
_cell.length_c   1.000
_cell.angle_alpha   90.00
_cell.angle_beta   90.00
_cell.angle_gamma   90.00
#
_symmetry.space_group_name_H-M   'P 1'
#
loop_
_entity.id
_entity.type
_entity.pdbx_description
1 polymer ?
#
loop_
_entity_poly.entity_id
_entity_poly.type
_entity_poly.pdbx_seq_one_letter_code
_entity_poly.pdbx_strand_id
1 'polypeptide(L)'
;MTDQVDSTSDDRTANNAVRHQYRTLSDAEKGAMQRIKDLGAQFIAALHAIGGTDAAGDRQGSRDLSLAQTHAEDAVMRAVRHITA
;
A
#
# COMPACT_ATOMS: atom_id res chain seq x y z
N MET A 1 -10.97 5.95 -18.47
CA MET A 1 -10.01 6.92 -17.92
C MET A 1 -9.86 6.55 -16.45
N THR A 2 -8.73 5.97 -16.04
CA THR A 2 -8.53 5.60 -14.64
C THR A 2 -7.98 6.83 -13.94
N ASP A 3 -8.86 7.61 -13.31
CA ASP A 3 -8.45 8.74 -12.47
C ASP A 3 -7.77 8.18 -11.22
N GLN A 4 -6.46 8.04 -11.29
CA GLN A 4 -5.64 7.63 -10.15
C GLN A 4 -5.38 8.88 -9.30
N VAL A 5 -5.92 8.89 -8.08
CA VAL A 5 -5.61 9.91 -7.08
C VAL A 5 -4.31 9.52 -6.40
N ASP A 6 -3.28 10.37 -6.50
CA ASP A 6 -2.03 10.15 -5.77
C ASP A 6 -2.32 10.12 -4.27
N SER A 7 -1.95 9.01 -3.63
CA SER A 7 -2.21 8.82 -2.21
C SER A 7 -1.50 9.84 -1.33
N THR A 8 -0.45 10.49 -1.82
CA THR A 8 0.27 11.56 -1.12
C THR A 8 -0.36 12.93 -1.33
N SER A 9 -1.15 13.12 -2.40
CA SER A 9 -1.85 14.37 -2.70
C SER A 9 -2.98 14.66 -1.70
N ASP A 10 -3.31 15.94 -1.57
CA ASP A 10 -4.45 16.41 -0.79
C ASP A 10 -5.78 16.18 -1.53
N ASP A 11 -5.73 15.85 -2.82
CA ASP A 11 -6.88 15.45 -3.64
C ASP A 11 -7.62 14.23 -3.09
N ARG A 12 -6.98 13.46 -2.19
CA ARG A 12 -7.61 12.38 -1.42
C ARG A 12 -8.80 12.85 -0.56
N THR A 13 -8.86 14.13 -0.23
CA THR A 13 -9.93 14.72 0.60
C THR A 13 -11.20 15.02 -0.21
N ALA A 14 -11.08 15.24 -1.52
CA ALA A 14 -12.20 15.58 -2.40
C ALA A 14 -13.02 14.37 -2.87
N ASN A 15 -12.40 13.18 -2.93
CA ASN A 15 -12.97 11.99 -3.57
C ASN A 15 -13.51 10.97 -2.53
N ASN A 16 -14.44 11.38 -1.68
CA ASN A 16 -15.02 10.50 -0.65
C ASN A 16 -16.52 10.74 -0.41
N ALA A 17 -17.34 9.83 -0.93
CA ALA A 17 -18.80 9.87 -0.79
C ALA A 17 -19.33 9.32 0.55
N VAL A 18 -18.50 8.70 1.40
CA VAL A 18 -18.96 7.92 2.58
C VAL A 18 -18.29 8.31 3.91
N ARG A 19 -17.09 8.93 3.93
CA ARG A 19 -16.51 9.50 5.17
C ARG A 19 -16.37 11.01 5.07
N HIS A 20 -16.92 11.73 6.06
CA HIS A 20 -17.25 13.15 5.96
C HIS A 20 -16.10 14.16 6.12
N GLN A 21 -14.85 13.75 6.34
CA GLN A 21 -13.66 14.63 6.25
C GLN A 21 -12.39 13.79 6.50
N TYR A 22 -11.40 13.88 5.62
CA TYR A 22 -10.03 13.43 5.94
C TYR A 22 -9.21 14.65 6.33
N ARG A 23 -8.36 14.51 7.35
CA ARG A 23 -7.39 15.57 7.69
C ARG A 23 -6.32 15.64 6.60
N THR A 24 -5.84 16.84 6.32
CA THR A 24 -4.64 17.05 5.52
C THR A 24 -3.45 16.46 6.28
N LEU A 25 -2.62 15.68 5.60
CA LEU A 25 -1.39 15.15 6.17
C LEU A 25 -0.28 16.21 6.08
N SER A 26 0.56 16.27 7.11
CA SER A 26 1.85 16.94 7.02
C SER A 26 2.77 16.24 6.00
N ASP A 27 3.77 16.96 5.50
CA ASP A 27 4.77 16.38 4.58
C ASP A 27 5.52 15.20 5.20
N ALA A 28 5.78 15.25 6.51
CA ALA A 28 6.39 14.16 7.26
C ALA A 28 5.51 12.89 7.24
N GLU A 29 4.19 13.05 7.42
CA GLU A 29 3.24 11.93 7.37
C GLU A 29 3.06 11.39 5.95
N LYS A 30 3.03 12.27 4.94
CA LYS A 30 3.05 11.87 3.52
C LYS A 30 4.28 11.03 3.22
N GLY A 31 5.46 11.48 3.67
CA GLY A 31 6.72 10.76 3.51
C GLY A 31 6.74 9.41 4.25
N ALA A 32 6.25 9.37 5.49
CA ALA A 32 6.14 8.13 6.26
C ALA A 32 5.21 7.11 5.58
N MET A 33 4.05 7.56 5.11
CA MET A 33 3.09 6.72 4.39
C MET A 33 3.70 6.17 3.10
N GLN A 34 4.35 7.01 2.30
CA GLN A 34 5.02 6.59 1.06
C GLN A 34 6.09 5.54 1.36
N ARG A 35 6.96 5.80 2.35
CA ARG A 35 8.01 4.88 2.76
C ARG A 35 7.47 3.51 3.17
N ILE A 36 6.37 3.46 3.93
CA ILE A 36 5.74 2.20 4.33
C ILE A 36 5.21 1.42 3.14
N LYS A 37 4.59 2.10 2.16
CA LYS A 37 4.12 1.47 0.92
C LYS A 37 5.28 0.94 0.08
N ASP A 38 6.35 1.71 -0.06
CA ASP A 38 7.54 1.31 -0.82
C ASP A 38 8.22 0.08 -0.20
N LEU A 39 8.30 0.02 1.13
CA LEU A 39 8.83 -1.16 1.84
C LEU A 39 7.95 -2.40 1.62
N GLY A 40 6.62 -2.24 1.66
CA GLY A 40 5.68 -3.30 1.33
C GLY A 40 5.87 -3.83 -0.09
N ALA A 41 5.94 -2.92 -1.07
CA ALA A 41 6.16 -3.28 -2.47
C ALA A 41 7.50 -4.00 -2.68
N GLN A 42 8.58 -3.50 -2.08
CA GLN A 42 9.90 -4.15 -2.12
C GLN A 42 9.87 -5.56 -1.54
N PHE A 43 9.19 -5.75 -0.40
CA PHE A 43 9.08 -7.08 0.21
C PHE A 43 8.30 -8.05 -0.67
N ILE A 44 7.16 -7.63 -1.22
CA ILE A 44 6.36 -8.45 -2.14
C ILE A 44 7.17 -8.82 -3.40
N ALA A 45 7.91 -7.88 -3.97
CA ALA A 45 8.81 -8.15 -5.09
C ALA A 45 9.88 -9.21 -4.75
N ALA A 46 10.43 -9.16 -3.52
CA ALA A 46 11.36 -10.18 -3.05
C ALA A 46 10.71 -11.57 -2.92
N LEU A 47 9.44 -11.64 -2.49
CA LEU A 47 8.67 -12.90 -2.44
C LEU A 47 8.50 -13.52 -3.83
N HIS A 48 8.15 -12.69 -4.83
CA HIS A 48 8.08 -13.12 -6.24
C HIS A 48 9.42 -13.64 -6.75
N ALA A 49 10.52 -12.92 -6.45
CA ALA A 49 11.86 -13.30 -6.87
C ALA A 49 12.28 -14.68 -6.32
N ILE A 50 12.05 -14.95 -5.03
CA ILE A 50 12.37 -16.26 -4.43
C ILE A 50 11.39 -17.36 -4.84
N GLY A 51 10.14 -17.00 -5.15
CA GLY A 51 9.11 -17.91 -5.65
C GLY A 51 9.23 -18.25 -7.13
N GLY A 52 10.09 -17.54 -7.88
CA GLY A 52 10.23 -17.70 -9.33
C GLY A 52 9.00 -17.25 -10.12
N THR A 53 8.20 -16.33 -9.59
CA THR A 53 6.99 -15.81 -10.26
C THR A 53 7.17 -14.35 -10.70
N ASP A 54 6.33 -13.92 -11.64
CA ASP A 54 6.31 -12.53 -12.11
C ASP A 54 5.67 -11.61 -11.05
N ALA A 55 6.36 -10.51 -10.71
CA ALA A 55 5.86 -9.50 -9.78
C ALA A 55 4.69 -8.68 -10.34
N ALA A 56 4.47 -8.71 -11.66
CA ALA A 56 3.26 -8.17 -12.27
C ALA A 56 2.08 -9.17 -12.24
N GLY A 57 2.33 -10.43 -11.86
CA GLY A 57 1.33 -11.48 -11.76
C GLY A 57 0.59 -11.48 -10.42
N ASP A 58 -0.53 -12.20 -10.38
CA ASP A 58 -1.42 -12.32 -9.22
C ASP A 58 -1.10 -13.52 -8.30
N ARG A 59 -0.09 -14.33 -8.64
CA ARG A 59 0.20 -15.61 -7.98
C ARG A 59 1.65 -15.74 -7.50
N GLN A 60 1.79 -16.26 -6.29
CA GLN A 60 3.07 -16.66 -5.68
C GLN A 60 3.42 -18.12 -5.98
N GLY A 61 4.71 -18.45 -5.89
CA GLY A 61 5.23 -19.78 -6.19
C GLY A 61 4.88 -20.87 -5.16
N SER A 62 4.41 -20.50 -3.97
CA SER A 62 4.00 -21.45 -2.93
C SER A 62 2.94 -20.87 -2.01
N ARG A 63 2.27 -21.75 -1.22
CA ARG A 63 1.27 -21.35 -0.23
C ARG A 63 1.84 -20.44 0.85
N ASP A 64 3.06 -20.72 1.32
CA ASP A 64 3.73 -19.93 2.36
C ASP A 64 4.05 -18.52 1.87
N LEU A 65 4.49 -18.39 0.62
CA LEU A 65 4.74 -17.09 -0.01
C LEU A 65 3.44 -16.30 -0.21
N SER A 66 2.34 -16.97 -0.60
CA SER A 66 1.02 -16.32 -0.65
C SER A 66 0.59 -15.78 0.71
N LEU A 67 0.78 -16.56 1.78
CA LEU A 67 0.46 -16.11 3.15
C LEU A 67 1.34 -14.93 3.58
N ALA A 68 2.64 -15.01 3.31
CA ALA A 68 3.58 -13.94 3.61
C ALA A 68 3.17 -12.63 2.92
N GLN A 69 2.79 -12.69 1.64
CA GLN A 69 2.29 -11.53 0.90
C GLN A 69 1.02 -10.96 1.54
N THR A 70 0.02 -11.79 1.84
CA THR A 70 -1.23 -11.33 2.51
C THR A 70 -0.95 -10.64 3.84
N HIS A 71 -0.03 -11.19 4.66
CA HIS A 71 0.33 -10.59 5.94
C HIS A 71 1.11 -9.28 5.78
N ALA A 72 1.96 -9.18 4.76
CA ALA A 72 2.66 -7.94 4.43
C ALA A 72 1.68 -6.84 4.02
N GLU A 73 0.72 -7.15 3.14
CA GLU A 73 -0.31 -6.22 2.71
C GLU A 73 -1.18 -5.73 3.88
N ASP A 74 -1.62 -6.64 4.76
CA ASP A 74 -2.38 -6.26 5.97
C ASP A 74 -1.55 -5.36 6.91
N ALA A 75 -0.28 -5.69 7.14
CA ALA A 75 0.61 -4.89 7.98
C ALA A 75 0.80 -3.46 7.42
N VAL A 76 1.04 -3.34 6.11
CA VAL A 76 1.16 -2.05 5.41
C VAL A 76 -0.13 -1.24 5.55
N MET A 77 -1.29 -1.87 5.33
CA MET A 77 -2.58 -1.18 5.40
C MET A 77 -2.91 -0.70 6.83
N ARG A 78 -2.56 -1.47 7.86
CA ARG A 78 -2.72 -1.05 9.27
C ARG A 78 -1.81 0.12 9.62
N ALA A 79 -0.54 0.08 9.18
CA ALA A 79 0.40 1.17 9.41
C ALA A 79 -0.02 2.45 8.68
N VAL A 80 -0.43 2.37 7.41
CA VAL A 80 -0.97 3.50 6.65
C VAL A 80 -2.20 4.07 7.33
N ARG A 81 -3.12 3.21 7.79
CA ARG A 81 -4.31 3.65 8.53
C ARG A 81 -3.95 4.45 9.78
N HIS A 82 -2.95 4.02 10.54
CA HIS A 82 -2.46 4.75 11.70
C HIS A 82 -1.90 6.13 11.32
N ILE A 83 -1.12 6.22 10.24
CA ILE A 83 -0.56 7.49 9.75
C ILE A 83 -1.68 8.44 9.27
N THR A 84 -2.73 7.90 8.64
CA THR A 84 -3.83 8.68 8.04
C THR A 84 -5.02 8.92 8.95
N ALA A 85 -5.04 8.34 10.14
CA ALA A 85 -6.14 8.44 11.10
C ALA A 85 -6.31 9.87 11.64
#